data_AF-A0A7S1D885-F1
#
_entry.id   AF-A0A7S1D885-F1
#
_cell.length_a   1.000
_cell.length_b   1.000
_cell.length_c   1.000
_cell.angle_alpha   90.00
_cell.angle_beta   90.00
_cell.angle_gamma   90.00
#
_symmetry.space_group_name_H-M   'P 1'
#
loop_
_entity.id
_entity.type
_entity.pdbx_description
1 polymer ?
#
loop_
_entity_poly.entity_id
_entity_poly.type
_entity_poly.pdbx_seq_one_letter_code
_entity_poly.pdbx_strand_id
1 'polypeptide(L)'
;LNDSGCTSLFCATEKIFDQVRKEVLPSTPAVEACMSLDAEKGQPHAFATALDKVTDSTPIIKPTPEDLADLIYTSGTTGKPKGVELVHRNLASNAKSGLLTMADEGNYFLQSDRSLAFLPWAHSFGQTAELWNMIAQGASMGVCRGIPTILEDLDMVKPTVLYSVPTLYKRIYDGVHNKVETSSPIRKAMMKRALEMGHRKADAEKGYRSPLSIGERIQHGILDKLVLSKIRDRFGGRMVKAFSGGAACPVEVIEFMDSVGIPLAEGYGLTETSPIIALSTPERRLAGTVGDVLVGVKVYIMKDGKEVPDGEEGEICCVGPNVMKGYYRNEKATEEVMSIAPDGVSRMFHTGDMGRLDENGFLAVTGRVKEQYKLENGKYVVPTPVEEAITMSRFINQAVLAGANRPHNVALLVPDWDAVRTELEIKGNVSDEDLIND
;
A
#
# COMPACT_ATOMS: atom_id res chain seq x y z
N LEU A 1 -12.30 -20.59 3.50
CA LEU A 1 -12.37 -21.91 2.84
C LEU A 1 -13.80 -22.44 2.73
N ASN A 2 -14.53 -22.61 3.84
CA ASN A 2 -15.93 -23.08 3.76
C ASN A 2 -16.83 -22.15 2.95
N ASP A 3 -16.71 -20.84 3.17
CA ASP A 3 -17.52 -19.84 2.49
C ASP A 3 -17.26 -19.74 0.99
N SER A 4 -16.03 -20.05 0.55
CA SER A 4 -15.63 -20.00 -0.87
C SER A 4 -16.01 -21.26 -1.64
N GLY A 5 -16.61 -22.28 -0.99
CA GLY A 5 -16.88 -23.57 -1.61
C GLY A 5 -15.60 -24.30 -2.05
N CYS A 6 -14.48 -24.06 -1.38
CA CYS A 6 -13.19 -24.64 -1.75
C CYS A 6 -13.25 -26.17 -1.67
N THR A 7 -12.99 -26.84 -2.79
CA THR A 7 -12.91 -28.30 -2.89
C THR A 7 -11.49 -28.83 -3.02
N SER A 8 -10.53 -27.97 -3.33
CA SER A 8 -9.13 -28.36 -3.57
C SER A 8 -8.17 -27.33 -3.00
N LEU A 9 -7.16 -27.79 -2.26
CA LEU A 9 -6.08 -26.97 -1.71
C LEU A 9 -4.74 -27.36 -2.34
N PHE A 10 -3.92 -26.36 -2.64
CA PHE A 10 -2.54 -26.53 -3.10
C PHE A 10 -1.60 -25.87 -2.08
N CYS A 11 -0.79 -26.68 -1.43
CA CYS A 11 0.19 -26.27 -0.44
C CYS A 11 1.54 -26.06 -1.11
N ALA A 12 2.13 -24.88 -0.91
CA ALA A 12 3.41 -24.54 -1.55
C ALA A 12 4.56 -25.47 -1.14
N THR A 13 4.50 -26.02 0.08
CA THR A 13 5.51 -26.96 0.58
C THR A 13 4.89 -28.14 1.32
N GLU A 14 5.66 -29.23 1.44
CA GLU A 14 5.31 -30.43 2.22
C GLU A 14 5.03 -30.08 3.69
N LYS A 15 5.80 -29.15 4.24
CA LYS A 15 5.58 -28.63 5.60
C LYS A 15 4.20 -27.97 5.74
N ILE A 16 3.81 -27.15 4.77
CA ILE A 16 2.50 -26.50 4.76
C ILE A 16 1.39 -27.54 4.58
N PHE A 17 1.60 -28.54 3.71
CA PHE A 17 0.66 -29.64 3.51
C PHE A 17 0.39 -30.39 4.83
N ASP A 18 1.44 -30.75 5.57
CA ASP A 18 1.30 -31.43 6.85
C ASP A 18 0.55 -30.60 7.89
N GLN A 19 0.78 -29.28 7.90
CA GLN A 19 0.07 -28.36 8.80
C GLN A 19 -1.41 -28.25 8.41
N VAL A 20 -1.71 -28.00 7.13
CA VAL A 20 -3.08 -27.92 6.60
C VAL A 20 -3.85 -29.20 6.89
N ARG A 21 -3.22 -30.37 6.72
CA ARG A 21 -3.84 -31.67 7.03
C ARG A 21 -4.25 -31.80 8.48
N LYS A 22 -3.44 -31.30 9.41
CA LYS A 22 -3.68 -31.40 10.86
C LYS A 22 -4.63 -30.34 11.39
N GLU A 23 -4.51 -29.11 10.90
CA GLU A 23 -5.13 -27.94 11.52
C GLU A 23 -6.32 -27.40 10.73
N VAL A 24 -6.33 -27.54 9.40
CA VAL A 24 -7.31 -26.88 8.51
C VAL A 24 -8.36 -27.87 8.01
N LEU A 25 -7.95 -29.01 7.45
CA LEU A 25 -8.86 -30.00 6.88
C LEU A 25 -9.96 -30.48 7.84
N PRO A 26 -9.70 -30.71 9.15
CA PRO A 26 -10.76 -31.13 10.08
C PRO A 26 -11.93 -30.14 10.20
N SER A 27 -11.69 -28.86 9.88
CA SER A 27 -12.70 -27.79 9.94
C SER A 27 -13.24 -27.36 8.57
N THR A 28 -12.81 -28.04 7.50
CA THR A 28 -13.14 -27.68 6.11
C THR A 28 -13.69 -28.87 5.31
N PRO A 29 -14.88 -29.38 5.67
CA PRO A 29 -15.43 -30.62 5.12
C PRO A 29 -15.72 -30.59 3.61
N ALA A 30 -15.79 -29.39 3.01
CA ALA A 30 -15.95 -29.23 1.56
C ALA A 30 -14.65 -29.50 0.78
N VAL A 31 -13.48 -29.51 1.43
CA VAL A 31 -12.20 -29.75 0.78
C VAL A 31 -12.01 -31.25 0.56
N GLU A 32 -12.13 -31.67 -0.69
CA GLU A 32 -12.03 -33.06 -1.12
C GLU A 32 -10.59 -33.45 -1.48
N ALA A 33 -9.77 -32.48 -1.90
CA ALA A 33 -8.38 -32.70 -2.27
C ALA A 33 -7.44 -31.69 -1.59
N CYS A 34 -6.28 -32.16 -1.14
CA CYS A 34 -5.18 -31.33 -0.67
C CYS A 34 -3.89 -31.88 -1.29
N MET A 35 -3.12 -31.02 -1.95
CA MET A 35 -1.91 -31.41 -2.68
C MET A 35 -0.72 -30.56 -2.25
N SER A 36 0.48 -31.12 -2.31
CA SER A 36 1.74 -30.42 -2.11
C SER A 36 2.42 -30.16 -3.45
N LEU A 37 2.88 -28.92 -3.66
CA LEU A 37 3.53 -28.48 -4.91
C LEU A 37 4.99 -28.93 -5.01
N ASP A 38 5.68 -29.10 -3.88
CA ASP A 38 7.11 -29.51 -3.83
C ASP A 38 7.32 -30.97 -3.42
N ALA A 39 6.23 -31.71 -3.18
CA ALA A 39 6.30 -33.14 -2.91
C ALA A 39 6.84 -33.91 -4.11
N GLU A 40 7.58 -35.00 -3.81
CA GLU A 40 8.22 -35.82 -4.83
C GLU A 40 7.19 -36.54 -5.70
N LYS A 41 7.43 -36.55 -7.03
CA LYS A 41 6.59 -37.27 -7.99
C LYS A 41 6.52 -38.76 -7.62
N GLY A 42 5.31 -39.33 -7.65
CA GLY A 42 5.00 -40.69 -7.20
C GLY A 42 4.24 -40.72 -5.86
N GLN A 43 4.36 -39.68 -5.03
CA GLN A 43 3.57 -39.57 -3.81
C GLN A 43 2.09 -39.23 -4.13
N PRO A 44 1.10 -39.79 -3.39
CA PRO A 44 -0.31 -39.58 -3.69
C PRO A 44 -0.79 -38.12 -3.60
N HIS A 45 -0.21 -37.33 -2.71
CA HIS A 45 -0.54 -35.92 -2.50
C HIS A 45 0.35 -34.96 -3.30
N ALA A 46 1.33 -35.46 -4.05
CA ALA A 46 2.17 -34.60 -4.89
C ALA A 46 1.39 -34.10 -6.11
N PHE A 47 1.39 -32.79 -6.32
CA PHE A 47 0.76 -32.16 -7.48
C PHE A 47 1.32 -32.71 -8.80
N ALA A 48 2.64 -32.94 -8.86
CA ALA A 48 3.31 -33.54 -10.01
C ALA A 48 2.78 -34.96 -10.35
N THR A 49 2.35 -35.74 -9.35
CA THR A 49 1.70 -37.04 -9.56
C THR A 49 0.28 -36.88 -10.09
N ALA A 50 -0.46 -35.87 -9.60
CA ALA A 50 -1.81 -35.61 -10.05
C ALA A 50 -1.86 -35.18 -11.52
N LEU A 51 -0.85 -34.43 -11.99
CA LEU A 51 -0.72 -33.99 -13.39
C LEU A 51 -0.67 -35.15 -14.40
N ASP A 52 -0.12 -36.32 -14.03
CA ASP A 52 -0.10 -37.49 -14.91
C ASP A 52 -1.50 -38.04 -15.24
N LYS A 53 -2.51 -37.65 -14.46
CA LYS A 53 -3.92 -38.09 -14.63
C LYS A 53 -4.79 -37.03 -15.31
N VAL A 54 -4.24 -35.84 -15.59
CA VAL A 54 -5.00 -34.75 -16.22
C VAL A 54 -5.22 -35.08 -17.69
N THR A 55 -6.45 -34.86 -18.15
CA THR A 55 -6.83 -34.95 -19.57
C THR A 55 -7.39 -33.59 -20.00
N ASP A 56 -7.13 -33.18 -21.24
CA ASP A 56 -7.57 -31.88 -21.79
C ASP A 56 -9.08 -31.79 -22.07
N SER A 57 -9.90 -32.64 -21.44
CA SER A 57 -11.33 -32.74 -21.70
C SER A 57 -12.21 -31.85 -20.82
N THR A 58 -11.63 -31.06 -19.91
CA THR A 58 -12.41 -30.21 -18.99
C THR A 58 -13.00 -29.01 -19.73
N PRO A 59 -14.33 -28.79 -19.66
CA PRO A 59 -14.96 -27.63 -20.31
C PRO A 59 -14.45 -26.32 -19.71
N ILE A 60 -14.03 -25.39 -20.58
CA ILE A 60 -13.62 -24.04 -20.18
C ILE A 60 -14.88 -23.22 -19.91
N ILE A 61 -15.06 -22.78 -18.67
CA ILE A 61 -16.11 -21.84 -18.28
C ILE A 61 -15.61 -20.42 -18.59
N LYS A 62 -16.38 -19.66 -19.37
CA LYS A 62 -16.12 -18.24 -19.60
C LYS A 62 -16.95 -17.41 -18.60
N PRO A 63 -16.31 -16.69 -17.66
CA PRO A 63 -17.05 -15.90 -16.70
C PRO A 63 -17.72 -14.68 -17.35
N THR A 64 -18.83 -14.24 -16.78
CA THR A 64 -19.45 -12.94 -17.07
C THR A 64 -18.86 -11.85 -16.17
N PRO A 65 -18.96 -10.56 -16.53
CA PRO A 65 -18.49 -9.46 -15.68
C PRO A 65 -19.15 -9.41 -14.28
N GLU A 66 -20.33 -10.01 -14.11
CA GLU A 66 -21.09 -10.01 -12.86
C GLU A 66 -20.87 -11.28 -12.01
N ASP A 67 -20.10 -12.23 -12.53
CA ASP A 67 -19.74 -13.43 -11.76
C ASP A 67 -18.77 -13.04 -10.64
N LEU A 68 -18.96 -13.65 -9.46
CA LEU A 68 -18.07 -13.47 -8.32
C LEU A 68 -16.66 -13.93 -8.70
N ALA A 69 -15.70 -13.01 -8.65
CA ALA A 69 -14.31 -13.27 -9.00
C ALA A 69 -13.45 -13.48 -7.75
N ASP A 70 -13.71 -12.72 -6.68
CA ASP A 70 -12.92 -12.77 -5.46
C ASP A 70 -13.76 -12.53 -4.20
N LEU A 71 -13.31 -13.15 -3.11
CA LEU A 71 -13.86 -13.03 -1.78
C LEU A 71 -12.74 -12.73 -0.78
N ILE A 72 -12.51 -11.44 -0.53
CA ILE A 72 -11.44 -10.98 0.36
C ILE A 72 -12.01 -10.73 1.76
N TYR A 73 -11.47 -11.40 2.77
CA TYR A 73 -11.90 -11.20 4.15
C TYR A 73 -11.17 -10.04 4.81
N THR A 74 -11.95 -9.09 5.33
CA THR A 74 -11.43 -7.95 6.11
C THR A 74 -11.82 -8.09 7.59
N SER A 75 -11.00 -7.53 8.48
CA SER A 75 -11.31 -7.47 9.91
C SER A 75 -12.51 -6.56 10.14
N GLY A 76 -13.64 -7.13 10.57
CA GLY A 76 -14.81 -6.35 10.93
C GLY A 76 -14.62 -5.63 12.27
N THR A 77 -15.24 -4.47 12.45
CA THR A 77 -15.26 -3.73 13.73
C THR A 77 -15.85 -4.55 14.90
N THR A 78 -16.59 -5.62 14.59
CA THR A 78 -17.19 -6.55 15.56
C THR A 78 -16.31 -7.78 15.84
N GLY A 79 -15.08 -7.83 15.32
CA GLY A 79 -14.10 -8.91 15.54
C GLY A 79 -14.26 -10.15 14.65
N LYS A 80 -15.44 -10.37 14.04
CA LYS A 80 -15.62 -11.41 13.01
C LYS A 80 -15.24 -10.87 11.62
N PRO A 81 -14.38 -11.57 10.85
CA PRO A 81 -14.06 -11.15 9.50
C PRO A 81 -15.31 -11.10 8.60
N LYS A 82 -15.38 -10.11 7.70
CA LYS A 82 -16.43 -9.97 6.69
C LYS A 82 -15.81 -10.24 5.32
N GLY A 83 -16.42 -11.13 4.53
CA GLY A 83 -15.97 -11.39 3.16
C GLY A 83 -16.51 -10.35 2.20
N VAL A 84 -15.66 -9.58 1.54
CA VAL A 84 -16.01 -8.60 0.50
C VAL A 84 -16.21 -9.33 -0.81
N GLU A 85 -17.41 -9.24 -1.40
CA GLU A 85 -17.74 -9.84 -2.69
C GLU A 85 -17.33 -8.92 -3.84
N LEU A 86 -16.31 -9.32 -4.60
CA LEU A 86 -15.83 -8.61 -5.78
C LEU A 86 -16.14 -9.43 -7.05
N VAL A 87 -16.87 -8.83 -7.98
CA VAL A 87 -17.14 -9.44 -9.30
C VAL A 87 -16.03 -9.09 -10.29
N HIS A 88 -15.95 -9.82 -11.41
CA HIS A 88 -14.93 -9.58 -12.44
C HIS A 88 -14.88 -8.11 -12.91
N ARG A 89 -16.05 -7.46 -13.04
CA ARG A 89 -16.14 -6.03 -13.41
C ARG A 89 -15.44 -5.13 -12.40
N ASN A 90 -15.53 -5.42 -11.09
CA ASN A 90 -14.91 -4.60 -10.06
C ASN A 90 -13.39 -4.55 -10.23
N LEU A 91 -12.77 -5.72 -10.32
CA LEU A 91 -11.31 -5.85 -10.46
C LEU A 91 -10.82 -5.28 -11.80
N ALA A 92 -11.48 -5.66 -12.91
CA ALA A 92 -11.08 -5.23 -14.25
C ALA A 92 -11.26 -3.72 -14.46
N SER A 93 -12.34 -3.13 -13.92
CA SER A 93 -12.53 -1.68 -13.98
C SER A 93 -11.49 -0.94 -13.14
N ASN A 94 -11.18 -1.41 -11.92
CA ASN A 94 -10.18 -0.74 -11.08
C ASN A 94 -8.79 -0.74 -11.71
N ALA A 95 -8.36 -1.90 -12.23
CA ALA A 95 -7.11 -2.05 -12.97
C ALA A 95 -7.04 -1.10 -14.17
N LYS A 96 -8.10 -1.08 -15.00
CA LYS A 96 -8.17 -0.21 -16.17
C LYS A 96 -8.22 1.28 -15.81
N SER A 97 -9.01 1.66 -14.81
CA SER A 97 -9.17 3.05 -14.37
C SER A 97 -7.89 3.60 -13.77
N GLY A 98 -7.14 2.80 -12.99
CA GLY A 98 -5.83 3.20 -12.49
C GLY A 98 -4.87 3.58 -13.61
N LEU A 99 -4.83 2.77 -14.69
CA LEU A 99 -4.01 3.04 -15.87
C LEU A 99 -4.46 4.30 -16.62
N LEU A 100 -5.76 4.47 -16.82
CA LEU A 100 -6.32 5.64 -17.52
C LEU A 100 -6.14 6.96 -16.75
N THR A 101 -6.01 6.88 -15.42
CA THR A 101 -5.81 8.05 -14.55
C THR A 101 -4.35 8.54 -14.61
N MET A 102 -3.41 7.67 -14.96
CA MET A 102 -2.03 8.05 -15.22
C MET A 102 -1.96 8.77 -16.57
N ALA A 103 -1.71 10.09 -16.53
CA ALA A 103 -1.94 11.05 -17.63
C ALA A 103 -1.09 10.83 -18.91
N ASP A 104 -0.19 9.85 -18.93
CA ASP A 104 0.73 9.62 -20.04
C ASP A 104 0.23 8.52 -20.97
N GLU A 105 -0.56 8.90 -21.99
CA GLU A 105 -0.92 8.23 -23.25
C GLU A 105 -0.65 6.70 -23.38
N GLY A 106 -1.00 5.91 -22.36
CA GLY A 106 -0.84 4.45 -22.36
C GLY A 106 0.59 3.90 -22.26
N ASN A 107 1.62 4.72 -22.01
CA ASN A 107 3.02 4.24 -21.91
C ASN A 107 3.56 4.18 -20.49
N TYR A 108 2.74 4.51 -19.48
CA TYR A 108 3.21 4.52 -18.11
C TYR A 108 3.71 3.14 -17.68
N PHE A 109 3.00 2.06 -18.01
CA PHE A 109 3.48 0.68 -17.86
C PHE A 109 3.94 0.10 -19.18
N LEU A 110 5.13 -0.51 -19.16
CA LEU A 110 5.73 -1.18 -20.31
C LEU A 110 5.72 -2.69 -20.10
N GLN A 111 5.68 -3.47 -21.17
CA GLN A 111 5.87 -4.93 -21.08
C GLN A 111 7.25 -5.31 -20.51
N SER A 112 8.22 -4.39 -20.60
CA SER A 112 9.54 -4.55 -19.98
C SER A 112 9.54 -4.29 -18.47
N ASP A 113 8.44 -3.78 -17.90
CA ASP A 113 8.37 -3.53 -16.47
C ASP A 113 8.48 -4.81 -15.66
N ARG A 114 9.07 -4.65 -14.47
CA ARG A 114 9.25 -5.72 -13.52
C ARG A 114 9.04 -5.23 -12.11
N SER A 115 8.18 -5.89 -11.34
CA SER A 115 8.07 -5.68 -9.90
C SER A 115 8.75 -6.79 -9.10
N LEU A 116 8.93 -6.54 -7.79
CA LEU A 116 9.18 -7.58 -6.80
C LEU A 116 7.89 -7.75 -5.98
N ALA A 117 7.19 -8.87 -6.19
CA ALA A 117 5.96 -9.20 -5.50
C ALA A 117 6.28 -9.79 -4.11
N PHE A 118 5.98 -9.01 -3.06
CA PHE A 118 6.07 -9.44 -1.66
C PHE A 118 4.82 -9.06 -0.85
N LEU A 119 3.94 -8.23 -1.41
CA LEU A 119 2.64 -7.95 -0.81
C LEU A 119 1.78 -9.22 -0.87
N PRO A 120 1.07 -9.59 0.20
CA PRO A 120 0.18 -10.74 0.17
C PRO A 120 -0.92 -10.56 -0.87
N TRP A 121 -1.07 -11.50 -1.80
CA TRP A 121 -2.19 -11.50 -2.76
C TRP A 121 -3.55 -11.87 -2.15
N ALA A 122 -3.57 -12.19 -0.85
CA ALA A 122 -4.78 -12.19 -0.04
C ALA A 122 -5.27 -10.77 0.31
N HIS A 123 -4.46 -9.74 0.07
CA HIS A 123 -4.82 -8.34 0.25
C HIS A 123 -5.03 -7.67 -1.12
N SER A 124 -6.11 -6.90 -1.25
CA SER A 124 -6.54 -6.25 -2.49
C SER A 124 -5.47 -5.36 -3.14
N PHE A 125 -4.62 -4.70 -2.35
CA PHE A 125 -3.49 -3.92 -2.86
C PHE A 125 -2.47 -4.78 -3.63
N GLY A 126 -1.96 -5.86 -3.04
CA GLY A 126 -1.04 -6.77 -3.74
C GLY A 126 -1.73 -7.52 -4.88
N GLN A 127 -3.01 -7.85 -4.73
CA GLN A 127 -3.73 -8.63 -5.73
C GLN A 127 -4.14 -7.80 -6.95
N THR A 128 -4.89 -6.72 -6.77
CA THR A 128 -5.40 -5.93 -7.91
C THR A 128 -4.38 -4.93 -8.41
N ALA A 129 -3.75 -4.17 -7.50
CA ALA A 129 -2.91 -3.05 -7.91
C ALA A 129 -1.54 -3.51 -8.44
N GLU A 130 -0.99 -4.61 -7.93
CA GLU A 130 0.22 -5.24 -8.45
C GLU A 130 -0.09 -6.41 -9.39
N LEU A 131 -0.56 -7.55 -8.87
CA LEU A 131 -0.66 -8.80 -9.64
C LEU A 131 -1.51 -8.64 -10.92
N TRP A 132 -2.77 -8.18 -10.80
CA TRP A 132 -3.66 -8.06 -11.96
C TRP A 132 -3.22 -6.96 -12.92
N ASN A 133 -2.74 -5.82 -12.42
CA ASN A 133 -2.20 -4.76 -13.28
C ASN A 133 -0.97 -5.22 -14.06
N MET A 134 0.01 -5.83 -13.40
CA MET A 134 1.24 -6.29 -14.06
C MET A 134 0.93 -7.34 -15.13
N ILE A 135 0.01 -8.27 -14.84
CA ILE A 135 -0.45 -9.26 -15.84
C ILE A 135 -1.18 -8.57 -17.00
N ALA A 136 -2.10 -7.64 -16.73
CA ALA A 136 -2.88 -6.95 -17.76
C ALA A 136 -2.00 -6.14 -18.72
N GLN A 137 -0.85 -5.66 -18.26
CA GLN A 137 0.11 -4.91 -19.08
C GLN A 137 1.15 -5.80 -19.79
N GLY A 138 1.13 -7.12 -19.56
CA GLY A 138 2.14 -8.04 -20.09
C GLY A 138 3.53 -7.84 -19.45
N ALA A 139 3.58 -7.25 -18.26
CA ALA A 139 4.79 -7.05 -17.49
C ALA A 139 5.14 -8.31 -16.66
N SER A 140 6.25 -8.26 -15.93
CA SER A 140 6.77 -9.41 -15.17
C SER A 140 6.88 -9.12 -13.67
N MET A 141 6.91 -10.17 -12.84
CA MET A 141 7.11 -10.03 -11.40
C MET A 141 8.11 -11.09 -10.92
N GLY A 142 9.05 -10.70 -10.07
CA GLY A 142 9.80 -11.65 -9.25
C GLY A 142 9.05 -11.90 -7.95
N VAL A 143 8.90 -13.15 -7.53
CA VAL A 143 8.27 -13.47 -6.23
C VAL A 143 9.32 -13.45 -5.14
N CYS A 144 9.12 -12.61 -4.13
CA CYS A 144 10.02 -12.49 -2.99
C CYS A 144 10.05 -13.79 -2.17
N ARG A 145 11.25 -14.21 -1.75
CA ARG A 145 11.42 -15.43 -0.93
C ARG A 145 10.91 -15.22 0.50
N GLY A 146 10.86 -13.98 0.94
CA GLY A 146 10.30 -13.56 2.23
C GLY A 146 10.80 -12.18 2.64
N ILE A 147 10.12 -11.57 3.60
CA ILE A 147 10.48 -10.22 4.10
C ILE A 147 11.95 -10.12 4.56
N PRO A 148 12.56 -11.13 5.22
CA PRO A 148 13.97 -11.04 5.62
C PRO A 148 14.96 -10.94 4.45
N THR A 149 14.62 -11.45 3.27
CA THR A 149 15.51 -11.48 2.09
C THR A 149 15.19 -10.37 1.09
N ILE A 150 14.27 -9.46 1.41
CA ILE A 150 13.73 -8.49 0.45
C ILE A 150 14.81 -7.64 -0.24
N LEU A 151 15.85 -7.22 0.46
CA LEU A 151 16.92 -6.41 -0.13
C LEU A 151 17.79 -7.20 -1.11
N GLU A 152 18.03 -8.49 -0.84
CA GLU A 152 18.71 -9.38 -1.78
C GLU A 152 17.86 -9.64 -3.01
N ASP A 153 16.56 -9.83 -2.81
CA ASP A 153 15.61 -10.06 -3.89
C ASP A 153 15.44 -8.82 -4.78
N LEU A 154 15.48 -7.61 -4.21
CA LEU A 154 15.52 -6.36 -4.97
C LEU A 154 16.77 -6.27 -5.85
N ASP A 155 17.95 -6.65 -5.34
CA ASP A 155 19.21 -6.65 -6.12
C ASP A 155 19.23 -7.74 -7.20
N MET A 156 18.61 -8.89 -6.94
CA MET A 156 18.50 -9.99 -7.91
C MET A 156 17.50 -9.67 -9.03
N VAL A 157 16.30 -9.21 -8.66
CA VAL A 157 15.19 -8.96 -9.60
C VAL A 157 15.39 -7.65 -10.36
N LYS A 158 16.03 -6.65 -9.73
CA LYS A 158 16.25 -5.31 -10.26
C LYS A 158 14.95 -4.70 -10.83
N PRO A 159 13.91 -4.52 -9.99
CA PRO A 159 12.61 -4.06 -10.45
C PRO A 159 12.69 -2.65 -11.04
N THR A 160 11.79 -2.36 -11.98
CA THR A 160 11.55 -1.02 -12.54
C THR A 160 10.39 -0.30 -11.84
N VAL A 161 9.50 -1.08 -11.22
CA VAL A 161 8.35 -0.61 -10.44
C VAL A 161 8.27 -1.34 -9.11
N LEU A 162 7.88 -0.65 -8.04
CA LEU A 162 7.64 -1.27 -6.74
C LEU A 162 6.26 -0.89 -6.21
N TYR A 163 5.54 -1.88 -5.70
CA TYR A 163 4.35 -1.70 -4.90
C TYR A 163 4.69 -2.05 -3.46
N SER A 164 4.48 -1.11 -2.54
CA SER A 164 4.82 -1.33 -1.14
C SER A 164 3.94 -0.50 -0.22
N VAL A 165 3.93 -0.86 1.05
CA VAL A 165 3.43 0.00 2.13
C VAL A 165 4.49 1.06 2.52
N PRO A 166 4.09 2.18 3.16
CA PRO A 166 5.01 3.25 3.57
C PRO A 166 6.22 2.79 4.38
N THR A 167 6.07 1.75 5.20
CA THR A 167 7.10 1.29 6.14
C THR A 167 8.39 0.84 5.47
N LEU A 168 8.35 0.28 4.26
CA LEU A 168 9.56 -0.10 3.51
C LEU A 168 10.32 1.13 3.03
N TYR A 169 9.61 2.11 2.47
CA TYR A 169 10.22 3.37 2.01
C TYR A 169 10.79 4.15 3.19
N LYS A 170 10.05 4.21 4.31
CA LYS A 170 10.50 4.82 5.56
C LYS A 170 11.78 4.17 6.10
N ARG A 171 11.85 2.83 6.11
CA ARG A 171 13.07 2.12 6.55
C ARG A 171 14.30 2.52 5.70
N ILE A 172 14.13 2.71 4.40
CA ILE A 172 15.22 3.15 3.52
C ILE A 172 15.58 4.62 3.79
N TYR A 173 14.58 5.48 3.94
CA TYR A 173 14.73 6.87 4.35
C TYR A 173 15.52 6.99 5.66
N ASP A 174 15.12 6.27 6.71
CA ASP A 174 15.74 6.25 8.03
C ASP A 174 17.19 5.75 7.94
N GLY A 175 17.42 4.67 7.17
CA GLY A 175 18.76 4.14 6.93
C GLY A 175 19.70 5.14 6.23
N VAL A 176 19.18 5.92 5.28
CA VAL A 176 19.96 6.98 4.61
C VAL A 176 20.23 8.14 5.58
N HIS A 177 19.23 8.62 6.32
CA HIS A 177 19.39 9.72 7.27
C HIS A 177 20.35 9.39 8.40
N ASN A 178 20.23 8.19 8.99
CA ASN A 178 21.18 7.69 9.98
C ASN A 178 22.62 7.69 9.44
N LYS A 179 22.80 7.28 8.17
CA LYS A 179 24.11 7.29 7.51
C LYS A 179 24.64 8.71 7.24
N VAL A 180 23.76 9.67 6.95
CA VAL A 180 24.12 11.09 6.80
C VAL A 180 24.62 11.65 8.13
N GLU A 181 23.90 11.38 9.21
CA GLU A 181 24.19 11.97 10.53
C GLU A 181 25.48 11.39 11.16
N THR A 182 25.76 10.11 10.93
CA THR A 182 26.97 9.41 11.42
C THR A 182 28.18 9.53 10.50
N SER A 183 28.05 10.20 9.35
CA SER A 183 29.15 10.37 8.38
C SER A 183 30.07 11.53 8.73
N SER A 184 31.31 11.49 8.21
CA SER A 184 32.25 12.61 8.31
C SER A 184 31.68 13.91 7.72
N PRO A 185 32.09 15.10 8.20
CA PRO A 185 31.48 16.39 7.79
C PRO A 185 31.42 16.61 6.27
N ILE A 186 32.48 16.22 5.55
CA ILE A 186 32.55 16.33 4.08
C ILE A 186 31.49 15.43 3.42
N ARG A 187 31.38 14.19 3.89
CA ARG A 187 30.41 13.22 3.34
C ARG A 187 28.97 13.65 3.67
N LYS A 188 28.73 14.15 4.88
CA LYS A 188 27.45 14.71 5.30
C LYS A 188 27.03 15.88 4.40
N ALA A 189 27.92 16.85 4.17
CA ALA A 189 27.67 17.99 3.29
C ALA A 189 27.37 17.55 1.85
N MET A 190 28.15 16.60 1.32
CA MET A 190 27.93 16.04 -0.03
C MET A 190 26.58 15.34 -0.15
N MET A 191 26.19 14.52 0.83
CA MET A 191 24.90 13.81 0.80
C MET A 191 23.71 14.78 0.91
N LYS A 192 23.78 15.76 1.83
CA LYS A 192 22.75 16.80 1.94
C LYS A 192 22.60 17.60 0.65
N ARG A 193 23.73 17.98 0.03
CA ARG A 193 23.73 18.68 -1.25
C ARG A 193 23.15 17.84 -2.39
N ALA A 194 23.45 16.53 -2.42
CA ALA A 194 22.90 15.63 -3.43
C ALA A 194 21.37 15.55 -3.34
N LEU A 195 20.83 15.37 -2.14
CA LEU A 195 19.38 15.33 -1.90
C LEU A 195 18.71 16.67 -2.25
N GLU A 196 19.28 17.79 -1.82
CA GLU A 196 18.77 19.14 -2.13
C GLU A 196 18.71 19.38 -3.66
N MET A 197 19.76 18.99 -4.39
CA MET A 197 19.78 19.14 -5.86
C MET A 197 18.81 18.21 -6.56
N GLY A 198 18.63 16.98 -6.05
CA GLY A 198 17.61 16.06 -6.53
C GLY A 198 16.20 16.61 -6.33
N HIS A 199 15.90 17.14 -5.13
CA HIS A 199 14.63 17.79 -4.83
C HIS A 199 14.35 18.97 -5.78
N ARG A 200 15.33 19.85 -5.98
CA ARG A 200 15.21 20.98 -6.92
C ARG A 200 14.98 20.53 -8.37
N LYS A 201 15.58 19.42 -8.77
CA LYS A 201 15.36 18.83 -10.10
C LYS A 201 13.91 18.34 -10.21
N ALA A 202 13.41 17.60 -9.23
CA ALA A 202 12.04 17.09 -9.20
C ALA A 202 11.01 18.23 -9.20
N ASP A 203 11.22 19.29 -8.39
CA ASP A 203 10.37 20.49 -8.40
C ASP A 203 10.31 21.16 -9.79
N ALA A 204 11.44 21.20 -10.49
CA ALA A 204 11.49 21.76 -11.84
C ALA A 204 10.77 20.89 -12.88
N GLU A 205 10.87 19.56 -12.75
CA GLU A 205 10.13 18.61 -13.60
C GLU A 205 8.61 18.70 -13.39
N LYS A 206 8.17 19.03 -12.16
CA LYS A 206 6.76 19.32 -11.82
C LYS A 206 6.31 20.74 -12.20
N GLY A 207 7.21 21.60 -12.70
CA GLY A 207 6.90 22.99 -13.05
C GLY A 207 6.79 23.96 -11.86
N TYR A 208 7.12 23.53 -10.64
CA TYR A 208 7.11 24.40 -9.45
C TYR A 208 8.33 25.33 -9.38
N ARG A 209 9.41 25.01 -10.11
CA ARG A 209 10.63 25.83 -10.18
C ARG A 209 11.18 25.91 -11.59
N SER A 210 12.04 26.89 -11.82
CA SER A 210 12.81 26.96 -13.07
C SER A 210 13.79 25.78 -13.20
N PRO A 211 14.03 25.29 -14.43
CA PRO A 211 15.02 24.23 -14.67
C PRO A 211 16.41 24.57 -14.13
N LEU A 212 17.14 23.53 -13.69
CA LEU A 212 18.53 23.67 -13.26
C LEU A 212 19.39 24.33 -14.34
N SER A 213 20.25 25.27 -13.95
CA SER A 213 21.24 25.88 -14.84
C SER A 213 22.26 24.86 -15.34
N ILE A 214 23.04 25.20 -16.38
CA ILE A 214 24.06 24.27 -16.95
C ILE A 214 25.04 23.78 -15.88
N GLY A 215 25.55 24.69 -15.03
CA GLY A 215 26.47 24.34 -13.96
C GLY A 215 25.83 23.43 -12.90
N GLU A 216 24.58 23.70 -12.52
CA GLU A 216 23.84 22.87 -11.58
C GLU A 216 23.53 21.49 -12.16
N ARG A 217 23.27 21.37 -13.47
CA ARG A 217 23.09 20.06 -14.12
C ARG A 217 24.37 19.22 -14.06
N ILE A 218 25.54 19.83 -14.29
CA ILE A 218 26.83 19.14 -14.17
C ILE A 218 27.07 18.71 -12.72
N GLN A 219 26.86 19.62 -11.76
CA GLN A 219 27.01 19.32 -10.34
C GLN A 219 26.06 18.20 -9.89
N HIS A 220 24.79 18.26 -10.31
CA HIS A 220 23.80 17.20 -10.06
C HIS A 220 24.29 15.86 -10.61
N GLY A 221 24.74 15.80 -11.87
CA GLY A 221 25.22 14.55 -12.47
C GLY A 221 26.38 13.89 -11.71
N ILE A 222 27.29 14.69 -11.15
CA ILE A 222 28.38 14.19 -10.31
C ILE A 222 27.83 13.65 -8.98
N LEU A 223 27.00 14.44 -8.29
CA LEU A 223 26.43 14.06 -6.99
C LEU A 223 25.49 12.85 -7.10
N ASP A 224 24.73 12.77 -8.19
CA ASP A 224 23.86 11.65 -8.50
C ASP A 224 24.66 10.35 -8.61
N LYS A 225 25.75 10.36 -9.38
CA LYS A 225 26.65 9.20 -9.53
C LYS A 225 27.37 8.82 -8.23
N LEU A 226 27.64 9.78 -7.35
CA LEU A 226 28.39 9.51 -6.12
C LEU A 226 27.50 9.14 -4.93
N VAL A 227 26.25 9.60 -4.91
CA VAL A 227 25.32 9.49 -3.77
C VAL A 227 23.98 8.88 -4.18
N LEU A 228 23.18 9.55 -5.02
CA LEU A 228 21.78 9.17 -5.25
C LEU A 228 21.66 7.80 -5.94
N SER A 229 22.52 7.51 -6.91
CA SER A 229 22.61 6.19 -7.55
C SER A 229 22.83 5.06 -6.54
N LYS A 230 23.68 5.26 -5.53
CA LYS A 230 23.90 4.26 -4.46
C LYS A 230 22.67 4.04 -3.58
N ILE A 231 21.79 5.04 -3.48
CA ILE A 231 20.49 4.90 -2.82
C ILE A 231 19.56 4.10 -3.73
N ARG A 232 19.50 4.42 -5.04
CA ARG A 232 18.73 3.66 -6.03
C ARG A 232 19.18 2.20 -6.14
N ASP A 233 20.46 1.90 -5.94
CA ASP A 233 20.98 0.53 -5.92
C ASP A 233 20.33 -0.32 -4.80
N ARG A 234 19.87 0.30 -3.70
CA ARG A 234 19.12 -0.40 -2.63
C ARG A 234 17.75 -0.87 -3.09
N PHE A 235 17.25 -0.31 -4.19
CA PHE A 235 16.03 -0.71 -4.88
C PHE A 235 16.32 -1.57 -6.13
N GLY A 236 17.56 -2.06 -6.29
CA GLY A 236 17.99 -2.83 -7.46
C GLY A 236 18.47 -1.99 -8.65
N GLY A 237 18.56 -0.66 -8.50
CA GLY A 237 19.24 0.25 -9.43
C GLY A 237 18.50 0.58 -10.74
N ARG A 238 17.36 -0.07 -11.01
CA ARG A 238 16.54 0.16 -12.23
C ARG A 238 15.17 0.76 -11.97
N MET A 239 14.85 1.05 -10.71
CA MET A 239 13.54 1.57 -10.33
C MET A 239 13.32 2.95 -10.93
N VAL A 240 12.20 3.13 -11.63
CA VAL A 240 11.82 4.41 -12.24
C VAL A 240 10.53 4.97 -11.66
N LYS A 241 9.77 4.15 -10.91
CA LYS A 241 8.50 4.53 -10.29
C LYS A 241 8.19 3.62 -9.11
N ALA A 242 7.45 4.14 -8.15
CA ALA A 242 7.05 3.41 -6.96
C ALA A 242 5.63 3.79 -6.55
N PHE A 243 4.95 2.86 -5.89
CA PHE A 243 3.60 3.04 -5.36
C PHE A 243 3.58 2.73 -3.87
N SER A 244 2.92 3.61 -3.12
CA SER A 244 2.58 3.47 -1.71
C SER A 244 1.08 3.30 -1.54
N GLY A 245 0.65 2.43 -0.64
CA GLY A 245 -0.76 2.23 -0.32
C GLY A 245 -0.95 1.48 1.00
N GLY A 246 -2.20 1.41 1.44
CA GLY A 246 -2.60 0.72 2.68
C GLY A 246 -2.41 1.51 3.98
N ALA A 247 -1.67 2.62 3.93
CA ALA A 247 -1.56 3.63 4.99
C ALA A 247 -1.06 4.95 4.36
N ALA A 248 -1.21 6.07 5.07
CA ALA A 248 -0.70 7.34 4.57
C ALA A 248 0.84 7.30 4.53
N CYS A 249 1.44 7.85 3.47
CA CYS A 249 2.88 7.98 3.38
C CYS A 249 3.30 9.34 3.95
N PRO A 250 4.29 9.40 4.86
CA PRO A 250 4.81 10.68 5.32
C PRO A 250 5.34 11.52 4.15
N VAL A 251 5.06 12.82 4.17
CA VAL A 251 5.43 13.77 3.13
C VAL A 251 6.94 13.76 2.89
N GLU A 252 7.73 13.68 3.96
CA GLU A 252 9.19 13.66 3.91
C GLU A 252 9.72 12.43 3.18
N VAL A 253 9.02 11.29 3.26
CA VAL A 253 9.39 10.07 2.54
C VAL A 253 9.11 10.23 1.05
N ILE A 254 7.98 10.84 0.68
CA ILE A 254 7.63 11.12 -0.73
C ILE A 254 8.65 12.08 -1.35
N GLU A 255 8.95 13.20 -0.67
CA GLU A 255 9.91 14.20 -1.12
C GLU A 255 11.34 13.65 -1.20
N PHE A 256 11.70 12.76 -0.27
CA PHE A 256 12.97 12.04 -0.32
C PHE A 256 13.04 11.14 -1.56
N MET A 257 11.99 10.39 -1.86
CA MET A 257 11.93 9.52 -3.03
C MET A 257 12.02 10.32 -4.34
N ASP A 258 11.35 11.47 -4.41
CA ASP A 258 11.52 12.45 -5.50
C ASP A 258 12.98 12.93 -5.61
N SER A 259 13.62 13.25 -4.47
CA SER A 259 15.02 13.67 -4.42
C SER A 259 15.99 12.60 -4.91
N VAL A 260 15.65 11.33 -4.70
CA VAL A 260 16.42 10.18 -5.18
C VAL A 260 16.18 9.92 -6.67
N GLY A 261 15.15 10.51 -7.27
CA GLY A 261 14.74 10.30 -8.65
C GLY A 261 13.92 9.03 -8.84
N ILE A 262 13.20 8.58 -7.80
CA ILE A 262 12.20 7.51 -7.88
C ILE A 262 10.86 8.12 -7.45
N PRO A 263 10.07 8.65 -8.38
CA PRO A 263 8.73 9.15 -8.14
C PRO A 263 7.87 8.15 -7.32
N LEU A 264 7.41 8.56 -6.13
CA LEU A 264 6.52 7.75 -5.28
C LEU A 264 5.08 8.26 -5.38
N ALA A 265 4.21 7.45 -5.99
CA ALA A 265 2.78 7.69 -6.07
C ALA A 265 2.05 7.06 -4.87
N GLU A 266 1.00 7.72 -4.39
CA GLU A 266 0.15 7.25 -3.30
C GLU A 266 -1.22 6.86 -3.85
N GLY A 267 -1.69 5.67 -3.48
CA GLY A 267 -3.03 5.21 -3.80
C GLY A 267 -3.88 5.06 -2.53
N TYR A 268 -5.12 5.51 -2.61
CA TYR A 268 -6.10 5.40 -1.52
C TYR A 268 -7.31 4.56 -1.93
N GLY A 269 -7.77 3.76 -0.99
CA GLY A 269 -9.06 3.10 -1.01
C GLY A 269 -9.07 1.85 -0.12
N LEU A 270 -10.09 1.02 -0.25
CA LEU A 270 -10.39 -0.11 0.62
C LEU A 270 -10.60 -1.38 -0.20
N THR A 271 -10.60 -2.54 0.44
CA THR A 271 -10.96 -3.80 -0.25
C THR A 271 -12.32 -3.72 -0.94
N GLU A 272 -13.28 -3.04 -0.30
CA GLU A 272 -14.62 -2.76 -0.80
C GLU A 272 -14.66 -1.90 -2.08
N THR A 273 -13.54 -1.30 -2.47
CA THR A 273 -13.41 -0.42 -3.64
C THR A 273 -12.37 -0.90 -4.66
N SER A 274 -11.94 -2.15 -4.53
CA SER A 274 -11.20 -2.98 -5.49
C SER A 274 -9.78 -2.61 -5.97
N PRO A 275 -8.84 -2.02 -5.20
CA PRO A 275 -9.00 -1.27 -3.97
C PRO A 275 -9.04 0.24 -4.18
N ILE A 276 -8.60 0.76 -5.33
CA ILE A 276 -8.24 2.18 -5.45
C ILE A 276 -9.45 3.04 -5.77
N ILE A 277 -9.61 4.15 -5.05
CA ILE A 277 -10.57 5.24 -5.29
C ILE A 277 -9.86 6.43 -5.93
N ALA A 278 -8.68 6.77 -5.39
CA ALA A 278 -7.87 7.88 -5.84
C ALA A 278 -6.39 7.50 -5.89
N LEU A 279 -5.66 8.11 -6.82
CA LEU A 279 -4.26 7.82 -7.09
C LEU A 279 -3.51 9.08 -7.51
N SER A 280 -2.36 9.33 -6.87
CA SER A 280 -1.42 10.34 -7.36
C SER A 280 -0.54 9.75 -8.47
N THR A 281 -0.13 10.59 -9.41
CA THR A 281 0.66 10.18 -10.59
C THR A 281 1.97 10.93 -10.60
N PRO A 282 3.08 10.39 -11.11
CA PRO A 282 4.35 11.13 -11.08
C PRO A 282 4.38 12.53 -11.63
N GLU A 283 3.53 12.80 -12.59
CA GLU A 283 3.39 14.08 -13.25
C GLU A 283 2.49 15.02 -12.46
N ARG A 284 1.59 14.48 -11.63
CA ARG A 284 0.59 15.20 -10.85
C ARG A 284 0.47 14.65 -9.43
N ARG A 285 1.37 15.12 -8.56
CA ARG A 285 1.32 14.85 -7.11
C ARG A 285 1.35 16.15 -6.32
N LEU A 286 0.55 16.18 -5.27
CA LEU A 286 0.62 17.16 -4.20
C LEU A 286 0.82 16.40 -2.88
N ALA A 287 1.93 16.65 -2.20
CA ALA A 287 2.23 15.94 -0.96
C ALA A 287 1.15 16.23 0.11
N GLY A 288 0.77 15.21 0.87
CA GLY A 288 -0.37 15.27 1.80
C GLY A 288 -1.74 15.05 1.12
N THR A 289 -1.76 14.68 -0.16
CA THR A 289 -2.95 14.26 -0.89
C THR A 289 -2.70 12.90 -1.56
N VAL A 290 -3.76 12.16 -1.82
CA VAL A 290 -3.73 10.85 -2.50
C VAL A 290 -4.02 10.96 -3.99
N GLY A 291 -4.02 12.18 -4.53
CA GLY A 291 -4.13 12.45 -5.96
C GLY A 291 -5.56 12.53 -6.49
N ASP A 292 -5.71 12.13 -7.76
CA ASP A 292 -6.95 12.22 -8.51
C ASP A 292 -7.88 11.05 -8.23
N VAL A 293 -9.18 11.33 -8.23
CA VAL A 293 -10.20 10.28 -8.30
C VAL A 293 -10.04 9.51 -9.61
N LEU A 294 -10.08 8.17 -9.52
CA LEU A 294 -9.92 7.33 -10.70
C LEU A 294 -10.97 7.60 -11.77
N VAL A 295 -10.59 7.50 -13.04
CA VAL A 295 -11.51 7.57 -14.18
C VAL A 295 -12.68 6.60 -14.00
N GLY A 296 -13.91 7.09 -14.09
CA GLY A 296 -15.13 6.30 -13.93
C GLY A 296 -15.57 6.05 -12.48
N VAL A 297 -14.81 6.57 -11.51
CA VAL A 297 -15.21 6.66 -10.10
C VAL A 297 -15.66 8.09 -9.82
N LYS A 298 -16.68 8.24 -8.98
CA LYS A 298 -17.11 9.52 -8.43
C LYS A 298 -16.97 9.49 -6.92
N VAL A 299 -16.40 10.55 -6.36
CA VAL A 299 -16.31 10.76 -4.91
C VAL A 299 -17.30 11.84 -4.50
N TYR A 300 -17.97 11.62 -3.38
CA TYR A 300 -18.80 12.57 -2.67
C TYR A 300 -18.18 12.79 -1.29
N ILE A 301 -18.00 14.03 -0.87
CA ILE A 301 -17.64 14.34 0.52
C ILE A 301 -18.93 14.61 1.28
N MET A 302 -19.26 13.75 2.24
CA MET A 302 -20.56 13.75 2.92
C MET A 302 -20.45 14.19 4.38
N LYS A 303 -21.34 15.07 4.82
CA LYS A 303 -21.45 15.51 6.22
C LYS A 303 -22.91 15.69 6.60
N ASP A 304 -23.31 15.14 7.75
CA ASP A 304 -24.69 15.21 8.25
C ASP A 304 -25.74 14.79 7.20
N GLY A 305 -25.41 13.78 6.38
CA GLY A 305 -26.28 13.25 5.33
C GLY A 305 -26.38 14.09 4.06
N LYS A 306 -25.51 15.09 3.86
CA LYS A 306 -25.47 15.94 2.66
C LYS A 306 -24.08 16.03 2.08
N GLU A 307 -23.99 16.23 0.77
CA GLU A 307 -22.74 16.58 0.11
C GLU A 307 -22.30 17.99 0.56
N VAL A 308 -21.02 18.15 0.87
CA VAL A 308 -20.42 19.44 1.21
C VAL A 308 -19.71 20.04 -0.01
N PRO A 309 -19.52 21.38 -0.06
CA PRO A 309 -18.73 22.02 -1.10
C PRO A 309 -17.27 21.52 -1.15
N ASP A 310 -16.63 21.71 -2.31
CA ASP A 310 -15.20 21.42 -2.48
C ASP A 310 -14.35 22.14 -1.42
N GLY A 311 -13.33 21.45 -0.92
CA GLY A 311 -12.44 21.92 0.15
C GLY A 311 -12.97 21.72 1.57
N GLU A 312 -14.28 21.50 1.76
CA GLU A 312 -14.82 21.17 3.07
C GLU A 312 -14.54 19.72 3.47
N GLU A 313 -14.45 19.48 4.78
CA GLU A 313 -14.15 18.17 5.35
C GLU A 313 -15.43 17.38 5.67
N GLY A 314 -15.44 16.11 5.27
CA GLY A 314 -16.52 15.15 5.49
C GLY A 314 -16.07 13.71 5.27
N GLU A 315 -17.01 12.77 5.35
CA GLU A 315 -16.77 11.36 5.02
C GLU A 315 -16.55 11.20 3.51
N ILE A 316 -15.50 10.48 3.12
CA ILE A 316 -15.26 10.11 1.73
C ILE A 316 -16.26 9.01 1.37
N CYS A 317 -17.14 9.27 0.42
CA CYS A 317 -18.06 8.28 -0.13
C CYS A 317 -17.77 8.10 -1.61
N CYS A 318 -17.96 6.88 -2.15
CA CYS A 318 -17.65 6.61 -3.55
C CYS A 318 -18.76 5.87 -4.28
N VAL A 319 -18.86 6.17 -5.57
CA VAL A 319 -19.74 5.54 -6.55
C VAL A 319 -18.88 5.12 -7.73
N GLY A 320 -19.08 3.92 -8.24
CA GLY A 320 -18.41 3.49 -9.45
C GLY A 320 -18.44 1.98 -9.64
N PRO A 321 -17.92 1.49 -10.78
CA PRO A 321 -17.81 0.07 -11.06
C PRO A 321 -16.80 -0.64 -10.15
N ASN A 322 -16.00 0.11 -9.39
CA ASN A 322 -15.02 -0.39 -8.43
C ASN A 322 -15.64 -0.82 -7.09
N VAL A 323 -16.86 -0.36 -6.78
CA VAL A 323 -17.56 -0.65 -5.52
C VAL A 323 -18.03 -2.11 -5.48
N MET A 324 -17.74 -2.80 -4.38
CA MET A 324 -18.10 -4.19 -4.13
C MET A 324 -19.60 -4.46 -4.35
N LYS A 325 -19.92 -5.73 -4.63
CA LYS A 325 -21.31 -6.19 -4.64
C LYS A 325 -21.93 -6.09 -3.24
N GLY A 326 -21.20 -6.49 -2.21
CA GLY A 326 -21.62 -6.45 -0.81
C GLY A 326 -20.74 -7.33 0.07
N TYR A 327 -21.14 -7.52 1.31
CA TYR A 327 -20.53 -8.49 2.20
C TYR A 327 -21.21 -9.86 2.07
N TYR A 328 -20.41 -10.90 1.85
CA TYR A 328 -20.88 -12.26 1.60
C TYR A 328 -21.79 -12.77 2.70
N ARG A 329 -23.03 -13.11 2.31
CA ARG A 329 -24.10 -13.60 3.20
C ARG A 329 -24.33 -12.69 4.42
N ASN A 330 -24.12 -11.38 4.26
CA ASN A 330 -24.26 -10.40 5.33
C ASN A 330 -24.88 -9.10 4.80
N GLU A 331 -26.17 -9.19 4.42
CA GLU A 331 -26.97 -8.08 3.90
C GLU A 331 -27.02 -6.91 4.87
N LYS A 332 -27.23 -7.17 6.17
CA LYS A 332 -27.25 -6.13 7.20
C LYS A 332 -25.97 -5.28 7.21
N ALA A 333 -24.80 -5.93 7.21
CA ALA A 333 -23.53 -5.20 7.16
C ALA A 333 -23.35 -4.43 5.84
N THR A 334 -23.96 -4.90 4.76
CA THR A 334 -23.92 -4.24 3.45
C THR A 334 -24.79 -2.99 3.47
N GLU A 335 -26.00 -3.07 4.01
CA GLU A 335 -26.91 -1.94 4.17
C GLU A 335 -26.35 -0.86 5.11
N GLU A 336 -25.58 -1.24 6.13
CA GLU A 336 -24.91 -0.30 7.05
C GLU A 336 -23.91 0.64 6.36
N VAL A 337 -23.37 0.27 5.19
CA VAL A 337 -22.31 1.02 4.50
C VAL A 337 -22.71 1.46 3.08
N MET A 338 -23.98 1.25 2.71
CA MET A 338 -24.49 1.55 1.37
C MET A 338 -25.70 2.48 1.44
N SER A 339 -25.73 3.49 0.57
CA SER A 339 -26.85 4.42 0.46
C SER A 339 -27.10 4.83 -1.00
N ILE A 340 -28.14 5.62 -1.22
CA ILE A 340 -28.38 6.28 -2.52
C ILE A 340 -27.56 7.57 -2.54
N ALA A 341 -26.77 7.75 -3.58
CA ALA A 341 -25.95 8.94 -3.77
C ALA A 341 -26.82 10.21 -3.91
N PRO A 342 -26.25 11.42 -3.74
CA PRO A 342 -26.95 12.69 -3.96
C PRO A 342 -27.59 12.87 -5.36
N ASP A 343 -27.18 12.07 -6.35
CA ASP A 343 -27.80 12.04 -7.68
C ASP A 343 -29.17 11.33 -7.70
N GLY A 344 -29.57 10.70 -6.59
CA GLY A 344 -30.84 9.99 -6.42
C GLY A 344 -30.92 8.62 -7.10
N VAL A 345 -29.83 8.14 -7.73
CA VAL A 345 -29.84 6.92 -8.56
C VAL A 345 -28.71 5.97 -8.20
N SER A 346 -27.50 6.49 -8.00
CA SER A 346 -26.32 5.66 -7.86
C SER A 346 -26.22 5.02 -6.48
N ARG A 347 -25.68 3.79 -6.44
CA ARG A 347 -25.34 3.10 -5.18
C ARG A 347 -24.00 3.62 -4.66
N MET A 348 -24.04 4.32 -3.54
CA MET A 348 -22.89 4.94 -2.89
C MET A 348 -22.40 4.09 -1.73
N PHE A 349 -21.09 3.89 -1.67
CA PHE A 349 -20.40 3.24 -0.56
C PHE A 349 -19.79 4.29 0.38
N HIS A 350 -20.02 4.11 1.68
CA HIS A 350 -19.47 4.90 2.78
C HIS A 350 -18.16 4.26 3.26
N THR A 351 -17.02 4.96 3.10
CA THR A 351 -15.72 4.38 3.46
C THR A 351 -15.45 4.39 4.95
N GLY A 352 -16.11 5.28 5.71
CA GLY A 352 -15.78 5.58 7.10
C GLY A 352 -14.49 6.38 7.30
N ASP A 353 -13.80 6.75 6.22
CA ASP A 353 -12.63 7.62 6.25
C ASP A 353 -13.05 9.08 6.00
N MET A 354 -12.37 10.01 6.68
CA MET A 354 -12.56 11.45 6.53
C MET A 354 -11.61 12.01 5.48
N GLY A 355 -12.07 13.02 4.76
CA GLY A 355 -11.24 13.73 3.80
C GLY A 355 -11.88 14.99 3.25
N ARG A 356 -11.16 15.60 2.31
CA ARG A 356 -11.62 16.73 1.51
C ARG A 356 -11.16 16.55 0.07
N LEU A 357 -11.99 16.94 -0.88
CA LEU A 357 -11.66 17.04 -2.29
C LEU A 357 -11.56 18.53 -2.62
N ASP A 358 -10.40 19.00 -3.07
CA ASP A 358 -10.24 20.43 -3.39
C ASP A 358 -10.76 20.79 -4.79
N GLU A 359 -10.85 22.09 -5.09
CA GLU A 359 -11.32 22.62 -6.38
C GLU A 359 -10.45 22.18 -7.57
N ASN A 360 -9.22 21.73 -7.31
CA ASN A 360 -8.31 21.19 -8.33
C ASN A 360 -8.48 19.67 -8.50
N GLY A 361 -9.35 19.01 -7.72
CA GLY A 361 -9.60 17.57 -7.79
C GLY A 361 -8.59 16.72 -7.01
N PHE A 362 -7.77 17.30 -6.14
CA PHE A 362 -6.91 16.51 -5.25
C PHE A 362 -7.69 16.05 -4.02
N LEU A 363 -7.75 14.73 -3.82
CA LEU A 363 -8.32 14.13 -2.63
C LEU A 363 -7.27 14.06 -1.51
N ALA A 364 -7.61 14.55 -0.32
CA ALA A 364 -6.80 14.36 0.89
C ALA A 364 -7.58 13.50 1.89
N VAL A 365 -6.92 12.47 2.42
CA VAL A 365 -7.46 11.63 3.51
C VAL A 365 -6.97 12.22 4.83
N THR A 366 -7.89 12.65 5.69
CA THR A 366 -7.55 13.36 6.93
C THR A 366 -7.66 12.49 8.16
N GLY A 367 -8.33 11.33 8.09
CA GLY A 367 -8.48 10.42 9.23
C GLY A 367 -9.59 9.40 9.06
N ARG A 368 -10.05 8.84 10.20
CA ARG A 368 -11.21 7.94 10.28
C ARG A 368 -12.31 8.49 11.18
N VAL A 369 -13.56 8.37 10.74
CA VAL A 369 -14.75 8.81 11.50
C VAL A 369 -14.78 8.16 12.89
N LYS A 370 -14.51 6.85 12.96
CA LYS A 370 -14.61 6.07 14.21
C LYS A 370 -13.40 6.21 15.13
N GLU A 371 -12.27 6.70 14.63
CA GLU A 371 -11.04 6.88 15.43
C GLU A 371 -10.91 8.31 15.95
N GLN A 372 -11.67 9.26 15.38
CA GLN A 372 -11.78 10.60 15.91
C GLN A 372 -12.36 10.56 17.32
N TYR A 373 -11.70 11.24 18.25
CA TYR A 373 -12.18 11.38 19.63
C TYR A 373 -12.21 12.83 20.06
N LYS A 374 -12.99 13.11 21.10
CA LYS A 374 -13.16 14.44 21.68
C LYS A 374 -12.40 14.51 23.01
N LEU A 375 -11.62 15.56 23.19
CA LEU A 375 -11.01 15.92 24.49
C LEU A 375 -12.08 16.52 25.42
N GLU A 376 -11.80 16.61 26.72
CA GLU A 376 -12.71 17.24 27.71
C GLU A 376 -13.03 18.71 27.36
N ASN A 377 -12.08 19.41 26.73
CA ASN A 377 -12.26 20.79 26.26
C ASN A 377 -13.14 20.91 24.99
N GLY A 378 -13.61 19.78 24.48
CA GLY A 378 -14.51 19.69 23.33
C GLY A 378 -13.87 19.74 21.96
N LYS A 379 -12.53 19.78 21.86
CA LYS A 379 -11.82 19.67 20.58
C LYS A 379 -11.83 18.23 20.08
N TYR A 380 -12.14 18.06 18.80
CA TYR A 380 -11.95 16.78 18.12
C TYR A 380 -10.49 16.61 17.72
N VAL A 381 -9.98 15.39 17.89
CA VAL A 381 -8.62 15.00 17.55
C VAL A 381 -8.72 13.82 16.61
N VAL A 382 -7.98 13.90 15.50
CA VAL A 382 -7.72 12.75 14.64
C VAL A 382 -6.32 12.22 14.99
N PRO A 383 -6.20 10.96 15.46
CA PRO A 383 -4.93 10.45 15.96
C PRO A 383 -3.89 10.22 14.86
N THR A 384 -4.29 9.64 13.72
CA THR A 384 -3.37 9.12 12.70
C THR A 384 -2.34 10.15 12.21
N PRO A 385 -2.71 11.39 11.80
CA PRO A 385 -1.71 12.35 11.32
C PRO A 385 -0.69 12.76 12.41
N VAL A 386 -1.10 12.73 13.68
CA VAL A 386 -0.22 13.04 14.81
C VAL A 386 0.73 11.88 15.09
N GLU A 387 0.22 10.65 15.08
CA GLU A 387 1.03 9.43 15.21
C GLU A 387 2.09 9.34 14.11
N GLU A 388 1.71 9.60 12.86
CA GLU A 388 2.61 9.62 11.71
C GLU A 388 3.73 10.65 11.91
N ALA A 389 3.38 11.89 12.29
CA ALA A 389 4.36 12.93 12.59
C ALA A 389 5.32 12.54 13.74
N ILE A 390 4.82 11.86 14.78
CA ILE A 390 5.66 11.37 15.89
C ILE A 390 6.65 10.31 15.39
N THR A 391 6.20 9.36 14.57
CA THR A 391 7.05 8.27 14.04
C THR A 391 8.11 8.73 13.03
N MET A 392 8.09 9.99 12.60
CA MET A 392 9.18 10.58 11.81
C MET A 392 10.45 10.81 12.61
N SER A 393 10.38 10.79 13.95
CA SER A 393 11.57 10.67 14.78
C SER A 393 12.24 9.32 14.54
N ARG A 394 13.53 9.33 14.15
CA ARG A 394 14.32 8.09 14.00
C ARG A 394 14.45 7.25 15.27
N PHE A 395 14.06 7.77 16.42
CA PHE A 395 14.09 7.09 17.72
C PHE A 395 12.77 6.41 18.06
N ILE A 396 11.72 6.59 17.26
CA ILE A 396 10.38 6.08 17.54
C ILE A 396 9.98 5.13 16.41
N ASN A 397 9.74 3.87 16.78
CA ASN A 397 9.30 2.83 15.87
C ASN A 397 7.77 2.84 15.70
N GLN A 398 7.02 3.00 16.79
CA GLN A 398 5.55 3.04 16.77
C GLN A 398 5.01 4.10 17.73
N ALA A 399 3.85 4.66 17.41
CA ALA A 399 3.13 5.59 18.27
C ALA A 399 1.63 5.26 18.24
N VAL A 400 0.97 5.33 19.40
CA VAL A 400 -0.50 5.29 19.52
C VAL A 400 -0.95 6.46 20.36
N LEU A 401 -1.85 7.28 19.82
CA LEU A 401 -2.41 8.45 20.48
C LEU A 401 -3.75 8.10 21.11
N ALA A 402 -3.92 8.46 22.38
CA ALA A 402 -5.15 8.30 23.12
C ALA A 402 -5.48 9.60 23.86
N GLY A 403 -6.74 10.01 23.83
CA GLY A 403 -7.17 11.21 24.56
C GLY A 403 -8.67 11.34 24.75
N ALA A 404 -9.46 10.32 24.38
CA ALA A 404 -10.91 10.38 24.48
C ALA A 404 -11.35 10.72 25.91
N ASN A 405 -12.09 11.83 26.06
CA ASN A 405 -12.56 12.37 27.35
C ASN A 405 -11.43 12.57 28.37
N ARG A 406 -10.25 13.04 27.92
CA ARG A 406 -9.14 13.47 28.78
C ARG A 406 -8.85 14.96 28.57
N PRO A 407 -8.18 15.63 29.53
CA PRO A 407 -7.80 17.04 29.38
C PRO A 407 -6.75 17.24 28.27
N HIS A 408 -5.94 16.21 28.01
CA HIS A 408 -4.84 16.23 27.05
C HIS A 408 -4.72 14.89 26.31
N ASN A 409 -4.04 14.91 25.17
CA ASN A 409 -3.60 13.70 24.48
C ASN A 409 -2.46 13.01 25.25
N VAL A 410 -2.42 11.69 25.17
CA VAL A 410 -1.35 10.82 25.66
C VAL A 410 -0.85 9.99 24.49
N ALA A 411 0.46 9.89 24.30
CA ALA A 411 1.06 9.02 23.29
C ALA A 411 1.74 7.83 23.97
N LEU A 412 1.42 6.62 23.54
CA LEU A 412 2.18 5.41 23.84
C LEU A 412 3.23 5.23 22.74
N LEU A 413 4.51 5.18 23.10
CA LEU A 413 5.61 5.12 22.15
C LEU A 413 6.37 3.81 22.29
N VAL A 414 6.72 3.21 21.16
CA VAL A 414 7.68 2.10 21.09
C VAL A 414 8.98 2.65 20.52
N PRO A 415 10.08 2.67 21.28
CA PRO A 415 11.36 3.16 20.79
C PRO A 415 11.94 2.30 19.66
N ASP A 416 12.74 2.92 18.79
CA ASP A 416 13.68 2.22 17.91
C ASP A 416 14.99 2.00 18.68
N TRP A 417 15.13 0.81 19.27
CA TRP A 417 16.25 0.52 20.17
C TRP A 417 17.61 0.53 19.48
N ASP A 418 17.69 0.15 18.21
CA ASP A 418 18.94 0.19 17.46
C ASP A 418 19.41 1.65 17.29
N ALA A 419 18.50 2.55 16.93
CA ALA A 419 18.79 3.98 16.80
C ALA A 419 19.15 4.63 18.14
N VAL A 420 18.39 4.33 19.21
CA VAL A 420 18.63 4.86 20.57
C VAL A 420 20.00 4.42 21.08
N ARG A 421 20.31 3.11 20.99
CA ARG A 421 21.60 2.56 21.44
C ARG A 421 22.78 3.14 20.67
N THR A 422 22.62 3.33 19.36
CA THR A 422 23.67 3.93 18.52
C THR A 422 23.95 5.37 18.94
N GLU A 423 22.90 6.17 19.19
CA GLU A 423 23.05 7.57 19.55
C GLU A 423 23.66 7.78 20.93
N LEU A 424 23.24 6.98 21.90
CA LEU A 424 23.74 7.05 23.27
C LEU A 424 25.08 6.31 23.45
N GLU A 425 25.66 5.80 22.35
CA GLU A 425 26.89 5.00 22.33
C GLU A 425 26.89 3.84 23.33
N ILE A 426 25.72 3.24 23.57
CA ILE A 426 25.52 2.18 24.56
C ILE A 426 26.25 0.92 24.09
N LYS A 427 27.23 0.48 24.90
CA LYS A 427 28.01 -0.74 24.67
C LYS A 427 27.63 -1.80 25.71
N GLY A 428 27.48 -3.06 25.27
CA GLY A 428 27.19 -4.20 26.14
C GLY A 428 25.70 -4.54 26.28
N ASN A 429 25.38 -5.48 27.18
CA ASN A 429 24.04 -6.04 27.37
C ASN A 429 23.19 -5.23 28.37
N VAL A 430 23.06 -3.91 28.18
CA VAL A 430 22.03 -3.13 28.90
C VAL A 430 20.67 -3.55 28.35
N SER A 431 19.69 -3.90 29.19
CA SER A 431 18.37 -4.31 28.70
C SER A 431 17.57 -3.11 28.20
N ASP A 432 16.59 -3.34 27.32
CA ASP A 432 15.68 -2.27 26.87
C ASP A 432 14.88 -1.69 28.04
N GLU A 433 14.58 -2.49 29.07
CA GLU A 433 13.85 -2.06 30.27
C GLU A 433 14.68 -1.11 31.14
N ASP A 434 15.99 -1.35 31.24
CA ASP A 434 16.90 -0.45 31.97
C ASP A 434 16.95 0.93 31.27
N LEU A 435 16.98 0.95 29.94
CA LEU A 435 17.01 2.19 29.14
C LEU A 435 15.72 3.02 29.17
N ILE A 436 14.61 2.43 29.60
CA ILE A 436 13.35 3.17 29.79
C ILE A 436 13.37 3.91 31.13
N ASN A 437 14.05 3.35 32.14
CA ASN A 437 13.92 3.76 33.54
C ASN A 437 15.09 4.62 34.05
N ASP A 438 16.23 4.63 33.37
CA ASP A 438 17.46 5.40 33.65
C ASP A 438 17.93 6.10 32.36
#